data_AF-A0AB34HZD8-F1
#
_entry.id   AF-A0AB34HZD8-F1
#
_cell.length_a   1.000
_cell.length_b   1.000
_cell.length_c   1.000
_cell.angle_alpha   90.00
_cell.angle_beta   90.00
_cell.angle_gamma   90.00
#
_symmetry.space_group_name_H-M   'P 1'
#
loop_
_entity.id
_entity.type
_entity.pdbx_description
1 polymer ?
#
loop_
_entity_poly.entity_id
_entity_poly.type
_entity_poly.pdbx_seq_one_letter_code
_entity_poly.pdbx_strand_id
1 'polypeptide(L)'
;MAAETLAADAVASRLARQEEDIRWLWTEVHRLRDEQLNAPDRCQAEGPCLTREVAQLRAENRELRHRLYRLRLCLAEELSHQARRESALRQEAGRAAAGAQPPPSQSQEKDIKKKKESGPDSEVKNPPNFVKERLKLFEILKKDHQLLLAIYEKKGNTSNVITVRVADGKTVEGEAWKTTPYQVAAEISQELAESTVIAKVNGELWDLDRPLEGDSTLELLMFEDKEAQAVYWHSSAHVLGEALELRYGGLLCCGPPTDCGFYYDMFLEDRAVSSTELPALETACKAIIKEQQPFERLEVSKEALLDLFKYNKFKCRILKEKINTPTTTVYRCGPLVDLCKGPHVRHTGKIKAIKIFKNSSTYWEGNPEMETLQRVYGISFPDDQMMTAWEKLQEEAKTQDHRRIGKEQELFFFHDLSPGSCFFLPRGAFVYNTLMDFIREEYHRRSFMEVLSPNMYSSKLWETSGHWQHYSDNMFTFDIDKDTFALKPMNCPGHW
;
A
#
# COMPACT_ATOMS: atom_id res chain seq x y z
N MET A 1 32.71 5.80 -34.09
CA MET A 1 33.91 6.47 -33.52
C MET A 1 33.70 7.97 -33.43
N ALA A 2 33.92 8.78 -34.49
CA ALA A 2 33.91 10.26 -34.38
C ALA A 2 32.59 10.91 -33.90
N ALA A 3 31.42 10.39 -34.31
CA ALA A 3 30.12 10.95 -33.90
C ALA A 3 29.70 10.59 -32.46
N GLU A 4 30.17 9.45 -31.94
CA GLU A 4 29.83 8.94 -30.60
C GLU A 4 30.79 9.49 -29.53
N THR A 5 32.07 9.72 -29.87
CA THR A 5 33.00 10.48 -29.01
C THR A 5 32.51 11.91 -28.79
N LEU A 6 31.93 12.54 -29.82
CA LEU A 6 31.28 13.85 -29.69
C LEU A 6 30.04 13.81 -28.78
N ALA A 7 29.33 12.68 -28.71
CA ALA A 7 28.16 12.52 -27.83
C ALA A 7 28.58 12.37 -26.36
N ALA A 8 29.59 11.55 -26.07
CA ALA A 8 30.15 11.39 -24.72
C ALA A 8 30.75 12.71 -24.20
N ASP A 9 31.49 13.45 -25.04
CA ASP A 9 32.06 14.75 -24.69
C ASP A 9 30.98 15.83 -24.44
N ALA A 10 29.87 15.78 -25.19
CA ALA A 10 28.73 16.67 -24.98
C ALA A 10 27.97 16.36 -23.68
N VAL A 11 27.84 15.08 -23.31
CA VAL A 11 27.26 14.67 -22.01
C VAL A 11 28.19 15.06 -20.86
N ALA A 12 29.50 14.87 -20.99
CA ALA A 12 30.50 15.27 -20.00
C ALA A 12 30.53 16.80 -19.79
N SER A 13 30.44 17.59 -20.86
CA SER A 13 30.37 19.07 -20.76
C SER A 13 29.10 19.56 -20.06
N ARG A 14 27.94 18.93 -20.34
CA ARG A 14 26.68 19.24 -19.64
C ARG A 14 26.74 18.84 -18.17
N LEU A 15 27.39 17.72 -17.86
CA LEU A 15 27.61 17.26 -16.49
C LEU A 15 28.42 18.30 -15.70
N ALA A 16 29.56 18.74 -16.25
CA ALA A 16 30.42 19.74 -15.61
C ALA A 16 29.67 21.05 -15.28
N ARG A 17 28.82 21.52 -16.20
CA ARG A 17 28.00 22.73 -15.99
C ARG A 17 26.96 22.54 -14.88
N GLN A 18 26.29 21.40 -14.81
CA GLN A 18 25.33 21.12 -13.73
C GLN A 18 26.02 20.96 -12.36
N GLU A 19 27.26 20.48 -12.31
CA GLU A 19 28.05 20.43 -11.06
C GLU A 19 28.46 21.83 -10.57
N GLU A 20 28.58 22.79 -11.48
CA GLU A 20 28.84 24.19 -11.16
C GLU A 20 27.57 24.88 -10.63
N ASP A 21 26.41 24.65 -11.26
CA ASP A 21 25.12 25.16 -10.81
C ASP A 21 24.75 24.66 -9.39
N ILE A 22 25.01 23.37 -9.11
CA ILE A 22 24.77 22.78 -7.78
C ILE A 22 25.68 23.41 -6.72
N ARG A 23 26.94 23.69 -7.07
CA ARG A 23 27.88 24.36 -6.17
C ARG A 23 27.42 25.79 -5.87
N TRP A 24 27.01 26.54 -6.89
CA TRP A 24 26.50 27.88 -6.73
C TRP A 24 25.26 27.93 -5.83
N LEU A 25 24.26 27.09 -6.10
CA LEU A 25 23.04 27.02 -5.27
C LEU A 25 23.33 26.62 -3.82
N TRP A 26 24.30 25.75 -3.60
CA TRP A 26 24.69 25.35 -2.25
C TRP A 26 25.33 26.52 -1.48
N THR A 27 26.20 27.29 -2.13
CA THR A 27 26.77 28.51 -1.56
C THR A 27 25.70 29.56 -1.27
N GLU A 28 24.74 29.74 -2.17
CA GLU A 28 23.67 30.74 -2.03
C GLU A 28 22.68 30.39 -0.90
N VAL A 29 22.31 29.11 -0.77
CA VAL A 29 21.48 28.63 0.36
C VAL A 29 22.20 28.82 1.70
N HIS A 30 23.52 28.63 1.73
CA HIS A 30 24.32 28.91 2.93
C HIS A 30 24.38 30.40 3.26
N ARG A 31 24.63 31.26 2.27
CA ARG A 31 24.64 32.72 2.42
C ARG A 31 23.31 33.23 2.98
N LEU A 32 22.18 32.82 2.40
CA LEU A 32 20.84 33.22 2.85
C LEU A 32 20.49 32.72 4.26
N ARG A 33 20.97 31.51 4.61
CA ARG A 33 20.82 30.97 5.97
C ARG A 33 21.62 31.79 6.98
N ASP A 34 22.86 32.16 6.65
CA ASP A 34 23.73 32.94 7.52
C ASP A 34 23.23 34.38 7.66
N GLU A 35 22.63 34.96 6.62
CA GLU A 35 21.94 36.26 6.70
C GLU A 35 20.69 36.22 7.60
N GLN A 36 19.92 35.13 7.57
CA GLN A 36 18.77 34.95 8.47
C GLN A 36 19.19 34.81 9.93
N LEU A 37 20.32 34.18 10.20
CA LEU A 37 20.84 34.00 11.55
C LEU A 37 21.42 35.29 12.15
N ASN A 38 21.82 36.24 11.29
CA ASN A 38 22.48 37.50 11.70
C ASN A 38 21.59 38.75 11.55
N ALA A 39 20.29 38.61 11.25
CA ALA A 39 19.38 39.74 11.09
C ALA A 39 19.07 40.43 12.44
N PRO A 40 19.22 41.77 12.57
CA PRO A 40 19.23 42.46 13.87
C PRO A 40 17.85 42.73 14.51
N ASP A 41 16.77 42.07 14.11
CA ASP A 41 15.47 42.26 14.78
C ASP A 41 14.49 41.08 14.52
N ARG A 42 14.34 40.15 15.49
CA ARG A 42 13.13 39.32 15.62
C ARG A 42 12.83 38.90 17.07
N CYS A 43 11.58 39.11 17.46
CA CYS A 43 10.95 38.60 18.68
C CYS A 43 11.06 37.07 18.80
N GLN A 44 11.45 36.61 19.98
CA GLN A 44 11.48 35.21 20.39
C GLN A 44 10.04 34.71 20.63
N ALA A 45 9.38 34.16 19.60
CA ALA A 45 8.14 33.39 19.80
C ALA A 45 7.85 32.31 18.75
N GLU A 46 8.51 32.30 17.60
CA GLU A 46 8.33 31.24 16.60
C GLU A 46 9.71 30.75 16.14
N GLY A 47 9.92 29.43 16.16
CA GLY A 47 11.18 28.81 15.73
C GLY A 47 11.54 29.13 14.27
N PRO A 48 12.75 28.77 13.79
CA PRO A 48 13.23 29.17 12.48
C PRO A 48 12.38 28.55 11.35
N CYS A 49 11.37 29.30 10.90
CA CYS A 49 10.62 29.02 9.68
C CYS A 49 11.55 29.29 8.49
N LEU A 50 11.92 28.24 7.75
CA LEU A 50 12.64 28.39 6.48
C LEU A 50 11.82 29.29 5.56
N THR A 51 12.38 30.43 5.12
CA THR A 51 11.67 31.29 4.17
C THR A 51 11.33 30.51 2.90
N ARG A 52 10.20 30.87 2.28
CA ARG A 52 9.71 30.27 1.03
C ARG A 52 10.78 30.17 -0.06
N GLU A 53 11.67 31.16 -0.11
CA GLU A 53 12.80 31.24 -1.03
C GLU A 53 13.87 30.16 -0.76
N VAL A 54 14.25 29.92 0.51
CA VAL A 54 15.18 28.84 0.88
C VAL A 54 14.57 27.46 0.61
N ALA A 55 13.27 27.29 0.86
CA ALA A 55 12.56 26.06 0.53
C ALA A 55 12.53 25.79 -0.99
N GLN A 56 12.35 26.84 -1.80
CA GLN A 56 12.35 26.76 -3.25
C GLN A 56 13.76 26.41 -3.79
N LEU A 57 14.81 27.10 -3.34
CA LEU A 57 16.19 26.80 -3.73
C LEU A 57 16.63 25.38 -3.33
N ARG A 58 16.14 24.86 -2.19
CA ARG A 58 16.36 23.46 -1.79
C ARG A 58 15.63 22.46 -2.70
N ALA A 59 14.45 22.81 -3.21
CA ALA A 59 13.73 21.99 -4.19
C ALA A 59 14.48 21.98 -5.54
N GLU A 60 14.93 23.14 -6.02
CA GLU A 60 15.73 23.26 -7.24
C GLU A 60 17.08 22.52 -7.13
N ASN A 61 17.75 22.60 -5.97
CA ASN A 61 18.99 21.84 -5.73
C ASN A 61 18.74 20.32 -5.76
N ARG A 62 17.61 19.84 -5.23
CA ARG A 62 17.21 18.42 -5.31
C ARG A 62 16.95 17.99 -6.76
N GLU A 63 16.27 18.82 -7.54
CA GLU A 63 16.01 18.54 -8.96
C GLU A 63 17.30 18.49 -9.79
N LEU A 64 18.23 19.43 -9.57
CA LEU A 64 19.52 19.45 -10.27
C LEU A 64 20.39 18.25 -9.88
N ARG A 65 20.39 17.82 -8.61
CA ARG A 65 21.07 16.59 -8.19
C ARG A 65 20.52 15.35 -8.88
N HIS A 66 19.20 15.28 -9.10
CA HIS A 66 18.59 14.20 -9.87
C HIS A 66 18.94 14.25 -11.36
N ARG A 67 18.99 15.44 -11.97
CA ARG A 67 19.45 15.59 -13.37
C ARG A 67 20.92 15.20 -13.53
N LEU A 68 21.77 15.59 -12.58
CA LEU A 68 23.18 15.21 -12.51
C LEU A 68 23.34 13.68 -12.45
N TYR A 69 22.51 13.02 -11.64
CA TYR A 69 22.48 11.56 -11.55
C TYR A 69 22.16 10.90 -12.90
N ARG A 70 21.13 11.39 -13.63
CA ARG A 70 20.80 10.87 -14.97
C ARG A 70 21.95 11.09 -15.96
N LEU A 71 22.59 12.26 -15.97
CA LEU A 71 23.72 12.53 -16.86
C LEU A 71 24.91 11.62 -16.59
N ARG A 72 25.16 11.27 -15.31
CA ARG A 72 26.21 10.31 -14.94
C ARG A 72 25.90 8.89 -15.40
N LEU A 73 24.65 8.46 -15.31
CA LEU A 73 24.21 7.16 -15.82
C LEU A 73 24.35 7.10 -17.34
N CYS A 74 23.87 8.12 -18.07
CA CYS A 74 24.03 8.18 -19.52
C CYS A 74 25.51 8.19 -19.94
N LEU A 75 26.37 8.93 -19.23
CA LEU A 75 27.81 8.93 -19.51
C LEU A 75 28.44 7.55 -19.27
N ALA A 76 28.05 6.86 -18.18
CA ALA A 76 28.54 5.52 -17.88
C ALA A 76 28.07 4.47 -18.92
N GLU A 77 26.84 4.60 -19.42
CA GLU A 77 26.32 3.74 -20.48
C GLU A 77 27.07 3.97 -21.81
N GLU A 78 27.29 5.22 -22.21
CA GLU A 78 28.03 5.57 -23.43
C GLU A 78 29.48 5.04 -23.36
N LEU A 79 30.17 5.24 -22.24
CA LEU A 79 31.52 4.72 -22.03
C LEU A 79 31.57 3.18 -22.00
N SER A 80 30.53 2.54 -21.47
CA SER A 80 30.39 1.08 -21.47
C SER A 80 30.13 0.52 -22.87
N HIS A 81 29.34 1.22 -23.68
CA HIS A 81 29.11 0.88 -25.08
C HIS A 81 30.39 1.00 -25.91
N GLN A 82 31.18 2.05 -25.65
CA GLN A 82 32.49 2.24 -26.27
C GLN A 82 33.46 1.11 -25.90
N ALA A 83 33.56 0.76 -24.60
CA ALA A 83 34.43 -0.32 -24.12
C ALA A 83 34.04 -1.72 -24.66
N ARG A 84 32.73 -2.02 -24.75
CA ARG A 84 32.24 -3.30 -25.30
C ARG A 84 32.57 -3.47 -26.78
N ARG A 85 32.50 -2.39 -27.57
CA ARG A 85 32.90 -2.40 -28.98
C ARG A 85 34.41 -2.55 -29.17
N GLU A 86 35.22 -1.86 -28.37
CA GLU A 86 36.68 -2.04 -28.39
C GLU A 86 37.10 -3.48 -28.04
N SER A 87 36.38 -4.12 -27.11
CA SER A 87 36.58 -5.53 -26.78
C SER A 87 36.14 -6.47 -27.91
N ALA A 88 35.03 -6.17 -28.61
CA ALA A 88 34.56 -6.98 -29.74
C ALA A 88 35.53 -6.91 -30.93
N LEU A 89 36.06 -5.72 -31.25
CA LEU A 89 37.08 -5.52 -32.28
C LEU A 89 38.38 -6.26 -31.96
N ARG A 90 38.77 -6.34 -30.68
CA ARG A 90 39.93 -7.13 -30.23
C ARG A 90 39.69 -8.65 -30.33
N GLN A 91 38.47 -9.12 -30.11
CA GLN A 91 38.12 -10.54 -30.25
C GLN A 91 38.03 -11.00 -31.72
N GLU A 92 37.55 -10.15 -32.64
CA GLU A 92 37.56 -10.46 -34.07
C GLU A 92 38.98 -10.56 -34.63
N ALA A 93 39.90 -9.71 -34.18
CA ALA A 93 41.31 -9.82 -34.53
C ALA A 93 41.98 -11.12 -34.02
N GLY A 94 41.52 -11.66 -32.89
CA GLY A 94 42.03 -12.91 -32.31
C GLY A 94 41.48 -14.20 -32.95
N ARG A 95 40.27 -14.16 -33.52
CA ARG A 95 39.62 -15.32 -34.16
C ARG A 95 40.11 -15.61 -35.59
N ALA A 96 40.81 -14.67 -36.22
CA ALA A 96 41.44 -14.89 -37.53
C ALA A 96 42.68 -15.82 -37.50
N ALA A 97 43.16 -16.23 -36.31
CA ALA A 97 44.45 -16.91 -36.14
C ALA A 97 44.38 -18.42 -35.81
N ALA A 98 43.21 -19.05 -35.67
CA ALA A 98 43.13 -20.47 -35.35
C ALA A 98 41.93 -21.15 -36.02
N GLY A 99 42.21 -22.00 -37.01
CA GLY A 99 41.21 -22.84 -37.68
C GLY A 99 41.71 -24.27 -37.87
N ALA A 100 40.89 -25.25 -37.50
CA ALA A 100 40.69 -26.54 -38.20
C ALA A 100 39.65 -27.42 -37.44
N GLN A 101 38.57 -27.77 -38.14
CA GLN A 101 37.59 -28.86 -37.87
C GLN A 101 38.10 -30.20 -38.47
N PRO A 102 37.56 -31.44 -38.25
CA PRO A 102 36.14 -31.86 -38.47
C PRO A 102 35.67 -33.14 -37.66
N PRO A 103 34.61 -33.92 -38.01
CA PRO A 103 33.16 -33.58 -37.98
C PRO A 103 32.29 -34.75 -37.34
N PRO A 104 30.99 -35.05 -37.67
CA PRO A 104 29.96 -35.36 -36.67
C PRO A 104 29.31 -36.77 -36.76
N SER A 105 28.48 -37.15 -35.78
CA SER A 105 27.53 -38.28 -35.93
C SER A 105 26.23 -38.12 -35.13
N GLN A 106 25.14 -38.50 -35.80
CA GLN A 106 23.76 -38.76 -35.34
C GLN A 106 23.74 -40.00 -34.41
N SER A 107 22.74 -40.44 -33.64
CA SER A 107 21.28 -40.23 -33.47
C SER A 107 20.85 -41.08 -32.24
N GLN A 108 19.67 -40.82 -31.67
CA GLN A 108 18.60 -41.79 -31.31
C GLN A 108 17.79 -41.40 -30.06
N GLU A 109 16.52 -41.79 -30.12
CA GLU A 109 15.37 -41.37 -29.34
C GLU A 109 14.72 -42.62 -28.69
N LYS A 110 13.94 -42.38 -27.62
CA LYS A 110 12.95 -43.25 -26.91
C LYS A 110 13.44 -44.04 -25.69
N ASP A 111 12.78 -43.85 -24.54
CA ASP A 111 11.66 -44.72 -24.16
C ASP A 111 10.77 -44.17 -23.02
N ILE A 112 9.54 -44.68 -22.99
CA ILE A 112 8.35 -44.25 -22.22
C ILE A 112 8.24 -45.01 -20.88
N LYS A 113 7.70 -44.37 -19.82
CA LYS A 113 6.76 -45.05 -18.89
C LYS A 113 5.91 -44.11 -18.02
N LYS A 114 4.58 -44.27 -18.14
CA LYS A 114 3.52 -43.75 -17.26
C LYS A 114 3.44 -44.56 -15.96
N LYS A 115 3.11 -43.90 -14.84
CA LYS A 115 2.35 -44.48 -13.71
C LYS A 115 1.42 -43.43 -13.11
N LYS A 116 0.27 -43.91 -12.61
CA LYS A 116 -0.94 -43.20 -12.13
C LYS A 116 -1.08 -43.44 -10.61
N GLU A 117 -1.91 -42.62 -9.95
CA GLU A 117 -2.44 -42.65 -8.54
C GLU A 117 -1.87 -41.50 -7.67
N SER A 118 -2.54 -40.81 -6.72
CA SER A 118 -3.94 -40.56 -6.29
C SER A 118 -3.90 -39.65 -5.02
N GLY A 119 -4.79 -38.65 -4.87
CA GLY A 119 -5.16 -37.97 -3.59
C GLY A 119 -4.36 -36.71 -3.13
N PRO A 120 -4.90 -35.92 -2.19
CA PRO A 120 -5.56 -34.61 -2.37
C PRO A 120 -4.62 -33.40 -2.45
N ASP A 121 -5.08 -32.36 -3.16
CA ASP A 121 -4.41 -31.08 -3.46
C ASP A 121 -3.62 -30.47 -2.30
N SER A 122 -2.30 -30.62 -2.35
CA SER A 122 -1.32 -29.80 -1.63
C SER A 122 -0.32 -29.14 -2.60
N GLU A 123 -0.71 -28.98 -3.87
CA GLU A 123 0.14 -28.32 -4.85
C GLU A 123 0.10 -26.80 -4.66
N VAL A 124 1.14 -26.28 -4.01
CA VAL A 124 1.62 -24.94 -4.32
C VAL A 124 2.00 -24.97 -5.80
N LYS A 125 1.11 -24.45 -6.66
CA LYS A 125 1.41 -24.26 -8.08
C LYS A 125 2.75 -23.53 -8.20
N ASN A 126 3.55 -23.92 -9.20
CA ASN A 126 4.82 -23.28 -9.51
C ASN A 126 4.67 -21.75 -9.42
N PRO A 127 5.54 -21.05 -8.67
CA PRO A 127 5.39 -19.61 -8.45
C PRO A 127 5.34 -18.88 -9.81
N PRO A 128 4.51 -17.84 -9.95
CA PRO A 128 4.35 -17.14 -11.21
C PRO A 128 5.70 -16.72 -11.81
N ASN A 129 5.83 -16.81 -13.14
CA ASN A 129 7.10 -16.56 -13.84
C ASN A 129 7.70 -15.18 -13.50
N PHE A 130 6.84 -14.18 -13.22
CA PHE A 130 7.27 -12.82 -12.87
C PHE A 130 7.98 -12.73 -11.51
N VAL A 131 7.76 -13.66 -10.58
CA VAL A 131 8.35 -13.58 -9.21
C VAL A 131 9.87 -13.59 -9.29
N LYS A 132 10.45 -14.46 -10.13
CA LYS A 132 11.90 -14.54 -10.30
C LYS A 132 12.50 -13.26 -10.90
N GLU A 133 11.83 -12.70 -11.92
CA GLU A 133 12.28 -11.46 -12.57
C GLU A 133 12.17 -10.26 -11.61
N ARG A 134 11.04 -10.14 -10.90
CA ARG A 134 10.79 -9.10 -9.90
C ARG A 134 11.83 -9.11 -8.79
N LEU A 135 12.15 -10.29 -8.24
CA LEU A 135 13.18 -10.41 -7.20
C LEU A 135 14.56 -10.05 -7.73
N LYS A 136 14.91 -10.45 -8.96
CA LYS A 136 16.18 -10.05 -9.58
C LYS A 136 16.28 -8.53 -9.73
N LEU A 137 15.22 -7.87 -10.18
CA LEU A 137 15.16 -6.41 -10.30
C LEU A 137 15.25 -5.74 -8.92
N PHE A 138 14.55 -6.25 -7.91
CA PHE A 138 14.62 -5.74 -6.55
C PHE A 138 16.05 -5.83 -5.98
N GLU A 139 16.76 -6.95 -6.18
CA GLU A 139 18.14 -7.10 -5.73
C GLU A 139 19.12 -6.13 -6.43
N ILE A 140 18.87 -5.79 -7.70
CA ILE A 140 19.65 -4.75 -8.40
C ILE A 140 19.39 -3.39 -7.74
N LEU A 141 18.12 -3.01 -7.56
CA LEU A 141 17.73 -1.75 -6.92
C LEU A 141 18.26 -1.64 -5.49
N LYS A 142 18.25 -2.74 -4.74
CA LYS A 142 18.79 -2.80 -3.38
C LYS A 142 20.29 -2.51 -3.36
N LYS A 143 21.05 -3.10 -4.28
CA LYS A 143 22.51 -2.84 -4.39
C LYS A 143 22.79 -1.39 -4.75
N ASP A 144 22.03 -0.82 -5.68
CA ASP A 144 22.16 0.58 -6.06
C ASP A 144 21.87 1.51 -4.87
N HIS A 145 20.82 1.20 -4.10
CA HIS A 145 20.47 1.93 -2.88
C HIS A 145 21.57 1.84 -1.82
N GLN A 146 22.13 0.65 -1.57
CA GLN A 146 23.24 0.45 -0.64
C GLN A 146 24.50 1.23 -1.06
N LEU A 147 24.80 1.28 -2.37
CA LEU A 147 25.91 2.07 -2.90
C LEU A 147 25.68 3.57 -2.69
N LEU A 148 24.44 4.05 -2.86
CA LEU A 148 24.09 5.44 -2.58
C LEU A 148 24.26 5.79 -1.10
N LEU A 149 23.77 4.93 -0.19
CA LEU A 149 23.96 5.11 1.27
C LEU A 149 25.45 5.17 1.64
N ALA A 150 26.26 4.25 1.13
CA ALA A 150 27.71 4.24 1.37
C ALA A 150 28.42 5.51 0.86
N ILE A 151 27.91 6.14 -0.21
CA ILE A 151 28.40 7.43 -0.69
C ILE A 151 28.00 8.57 0.26
N TYR A 152 26.77 8.55 0.79
CA TYR A 152 26.30 9.54 1.77
C TYR A 152 27.08 9.45 3.07
N GLU A 153 27.31 8.25 3.60
CA GLU A 153 28.14 8.01 4.78
C GLU A 153 29.56 8.60 4.62
N LYS A 154 30.17 8.43 3.44
CA LYS A 154 31.52 8.96 3.16
C LYS A 154 31.58 10.47 2.99
N LYS A 155 30.46 11.13 2.66
CA LYS A 155 30.41 12.59 2.48
C LYS A 155 30.09 13.35 3.77
N GLY A 156 29.50 12.69 4.77
CA GLY A 156 29.28 13.24 6.11
C GLY A 156 30.56 13.24 6.93
N ASN A 157 31.46 14.19 6.68
CA ASN A 157 32.70 14.35 7.43
C ASN A 157 32.58 15.53 8.41
N THR A 158 31.91 15.33 9.56
CA THR A 158 32.08 16.03 10.85
C THR A 158 31.03 15.55 11.87
N SER A 159 31.47 14.90 12.96
CA SER A 159 30.68 14.51 14.15
C SER A 159 29.34 13.80 13.87
N ASN A 160 29.38 12.50 13.59
CA ASN A 160 28.21 11.65 13.34
C ASN A 160 27.39 11.29 14.60
N VAL A 161 27.70 11.88 15.76
CA VAL A 161 26.97 11.60 17.00
C VAL A 161 25.63 12.33 16.95
N ILE A 162 24.54 11.57 17.12
CA ILE A 162 23.17 12.10 17.23
C ILE A 162 22.65 11.88 18.65
N THR A 163 21.81 12.79 19.10
CA THR A 163 21.09 12.66 20.37
C THR A 163 19.66 12.22 20.09
N VAL A 164 19.28 11.05 20.62
CA VAL A 164 17.92 10.51 20.55
C VAL A 164 17.23 10.72 21.88
N ARG A 165 16.16 11.52 21.90
CA ARG A 165 15.36 11.79 23.09
C ARG A 165 14.16 10.85 23.13
N VAL A 166 14.09 10.00 24.13
CA VAL A 166 12.98 9.06 24.32
C VAL A 166 11.91 9.70 25.20
N ALA A 167 10.64 9.35 24.99
CA ALA A 167 9.48 9.94 25.69
C ALA A 167 9.62 10.00 27.23
N ASP A 168 10.36 9.08 27.86
CA ASP A 168 10.64 9.06 29.30
C ASP A 168 11.66 10.11 29.77
N GLY A 169 12.08 11.03 28.89
CA GLY A 169 13.10 12.05 29.16
C GLY A 169 14.54 11.54 29.14
N LYS A 170 14.75 10.24 28.87
CA LYS A 170 16.07 9.65 28.67
C LYS A 170 16.65 10.07 27.32
N THR A 171 17.95 10.32 27.29
CA THR A 171 18.70 10.62 26.07
C THR A 171 19.69 9.50 25.81
N VAL A 172 19.67 8.98 24.59
CA VAL A 172 20.60 7.97 24.10
C VAL A 172 21.45 8.59 23.00
N GLU A 173 22.77 8.39 23.06
CA GLU A 173 23.68 8.80 22.00
C GLU A 173 23.73 7.70 20.92
N GLY A 174 23.68 8.11 19.66
CA GLY A 174 23.75 7.20 18.52
C GLY A 174 24.62 7.75 17.39
N GLU A 175 24.70 7.01 16.29
CA GLU A 175 25.34 7.43 15.06
C GLU A 175 24.30 7.66 13.96
N ALA A 176 24.35 8.83 13.32
CA ALA A 176 23.51 9.14 12.16
C ALA A 176 23.68 8.07 11.06
N TRP A 177 22.57 7.69 10.42
CA TRP A 177 22.47 6.69 9.36
C TRP A 177 22.87 5.26 9.78
N LYS A 178 23.11 5.01 11.07
CA LYS A 178 23.41 3.67 11.61
C LYS A 178 22.49 3.27 12.75
N THR A 179 22.28 4.15 13.72
CA THR A 179 21.43 3.87 14.88
C THR A 179 19.97 3.77 14.45
N THR A 180 19.30 2.68 14.82
CA THR A 180 17.88 2.46 14.51
C THR A 180 17.01 2.59 15.76
N PRO A 181 15.70 2.90 15.63
CA PRO A 181 14.78 2.86 16.76
C PRO A 181 14.80 1.54 17.54
N TYR A 182 14.95 0.40 16.85
CA TYR A 182 15.06 -0.90 17.51
C TYR A 182 16.30 -1.01 18.40
N GLN A 183 17.46 -0.51 17.95
CA GLN A 183 18.68 -0.53 18.75
C GLN A 183 18.55 0.34 20.00
N VAL A 184 17.95 1.52 19.87
CA VAL A 184 17.66 2.41 21.01
C VAL A 184 16.69 1.73 21.99
N ALA A 185 15.65 1.07 21.50
CA ALA A 185 14.74 0.30 22.34
C ALA A 185 15.44 -0.86 23.07
N ALA A 186 16.32 -1.59 22.38
CA ALA A 186 17.05 -2.73 22.94
C ALA A 186 18.08 -2.29 24.00
N GLU A 187 18.66 -1.11 23.86
CA GLU A 187 19.53 -0.49 24.87
C GLU A 187 18.75 -0.16 26.16
N ILE A 188 17.48 0.24 26.05
CA ILE A 188 16.62 0.46 27.22
C ILE A 188 16.25 -0.88 27.86
N SER A 189 15.65 -1.80 27.08
CA SER A 189 15.47 -3.19 27.47
C SER A 189 15.13 -4.06 26.25
N GLN A 190 15.61 -5.31 26.25
CA GLN A 190 15.29 -6.26 25.18
C GLN A 190 13.78 -6.52 25.09
N GLU A 191 13.08 -6.58 26.22
CA GLU A 191 11.63 -6.80 26.26
C GLU A 191 10.85 -5.65 25.63
N LEU A 192 11.28 -4.40 25.84
CA LEU A 192 10.69 -3.22 25.20
C LEU A 192 10.88 -3.27 23.68
N ALA A 193 12.08 -3.62 23.21
CA ALA A 193 12.37 -3.77 21.78
C ALA A 193 11.52 -4.87 21.12
N GLU A 194 11.32 -5.99 21.81
CA GLU A 194 10.52 -7.12 21.31
C GLU A 194 9.00 -6.88 21.40
N SER A 195 8.52 -6.03 22.30
CA SER A 195 7.09 -5.66 22.37
C SER A 195 6.74 -4.53 21.40
N THR A 196 7.68 -3.63 21.10
CA THR A 196 7.45 -2.50 20.19
C THR A 196 7.02 -2.98 18.80
N VAL A 197 5.97 -2.37 18.27
CA VAL A 197 5.44 -2.62 16.93
C VAL A 197 6.07 -1.69 15.91
N ILE A 198 6.09 -0.39 16.23
CA ILE A 198 6.60 0.66 15.35
C ILE A 198 7.15 1.84 16.17
N ALA A 199 7.96 2.71 15.56
CA ALA A 199 8.44 3.93 16.18
C ALA A 199 7.78 5.18 15.56
N LYS A 200 7.80 6.27 16.32
CA LYS A 200 7.54 7.63 15.84
C LYS A 200 8.80 8.46 16.03
N VAL A 201 9.34 8.97 14.94
CA VAL A 201 10.56 9.78 14.91
C VAL A 201 10.17 11.20 14.52
N ASN A 202 10.39 12.17 15.40
CA ASN A 202 10.00 13.57 15.19
C ASN A 202 8.50 13.75 14.82
N GLY A 203 7.62 12.89 15.36
CA GLY A 203 6.19 12.93 15.10
C GLY A 203 5.74 12.15 13.86
N GLU A 204 6.64 11.52 13.10
CA GLU A 204 6.31 10.71 11.92
C GLU A 204 6.53 9.22 12.18
N LEU A 205 5.63 8.35 11.68
CA LEU A 205 5.79 6.89 11.79
C LEU A 205 7.03 6.41 11.04
N TRP A 206 7.80 5.51 11.67
CA TRP A 206 9.13 5.14 11.23
C TRP A 206 9.42 3.66 11.50
N ASP A 207 9.89 2.92 10.48
CA ASP A 207 10.24 1.51 10.62
C ASP A 207 11.33 1.31 11.69
N LEU A 208 11.19 0.29 12.52
CA LEU A 208 12.11 0.06 13.64
C LEU A 208 13.56 -0.23 13.22
N ASP A 209 13.75 -0.77 12.01
CA ASP A 209 15.06 -1.04 11.42
C ASP A 209 15.54 0.07 10.47
N ARG A 210 14.76 1.14 10.26
CA ARG A 210 15.18 2.28 9.43
C ARG A 210 16.14 3.17 10.25
N PRO A 211 17.38 3.43 9.78
CA PRO A 211 18.32 4.26 10.51
C PRO A 211 17.84 5.70 10.72
N LEU A 212 18.20 6.29 11.85
CA LEU A 212 17.93 7.69 12.18
C LEU A 212 18.86 8.62 11.41
N GLU A 213 18.31 9.66 10.81
CA GLU A 213 19.07 10.55 9.91
C GLU A 213 19.79 11.70 10.65
N GLY A 214 19.41 11.95 11.92
CA GLY A 214 19.90 13.05 12.74
C GLY A 214 19.32 13.01 14.16
N ASP A 215 19.54 14.09 14.92
CA ASP A 215 18.92 14.28 16.23
C ASP A 215 17.40 14.14 16.13
N SER A 216 16.82 13.40 17.07
CA SER A 216 15.42 13.04 16.98
C SER A 216 14.75 12.82 18.33
N THR A 217 13.44 13.04 18.36
CA THR A 217 12.56 12.53 19.41
C THR A 217 11.99 11.18 18.99
N LEU A 218 12.12 10.18 19.86
CA LEU A 218 11.70 8.81 19.62
C LEU A 218 10.58 8.42 20.59
N GLU A 219 9.46 7.98 20.02
CA GLU A 219 8.36 7.34 20.73
C GLU A 219 8.22 5.90 20.21
N LEU A 220 8.08 4.94 21.12
CA LEU A 220 7.94 3.53 20.80
C LEU A 220 6.48 3.14 21.00
N LEU A 221 5.83 2.69 19.94
CA LEU A 221 4.40 2.37 19.95
C LEU A 221 4.19 0.86 20.05
N MET A 222 3.28 0.48 20.96
CA MET A 222 2.88 -0.89 21.25
C MET A 222 1.57 -1.23 20.53
N PHE A 223 1.13 -2.49 20.57
CA PHE A 223 -0.07 -2.91 19.86
C PHE A 223 -1.35 -2.24 20.37
N GLU A 224 -1.34 -1.67 21.57
CA GLU A 224 -2.46 -0.93 22.15
C GLU A 224 -2.67 0.44 21.47
N ASP A 225 -1.63 0.98 20.82
CA ASP A 225 -1.70 2.25 20.11
C ASP A 225 -2.39 2.10 18.75
N LYS A 226 -3.38 2.97 18.46
CA LYS A 226 -4.15 2.90 17.20
C LYS A 226 -3.28 2.97 15.95
N GLU A 227 -2.27 3.84 15.94
CA GLU A 227 -1.35 3.98 14.81
C GLU A 227 -0.52 2.69 14.61
N ALA A 228 -0.11 2.04 15.70
CA ALA A 228 0.61 0.78 15.65
C ALA A 228 -0.28 -0.39 15.21
N GLN A 229 -1.56 -0.44 15.62
CA GLN A 229 -2.53 -1.43 15.12
C GLN A 229 -2.68 -1.33 13.60
N ALA A 230 -2.80 -0.12 13.08
CA ALA A 230 -2.88 0.10 11.64
C ALA A 230 -1.62 -0.41 10.91
N VAL A 231 -0.42 -0.10 11.40
CA VAL A 231 0.85 -0.61 10.84
C VAL A 231 0.96 -2.13 10.94
N TYR A 232 0.53 -2.69 12.07
CA TYR A 232 0.52 -4.12 12.32
C TYR A 232 -0.38 -4.85 11.32
N TRP A 233 -1.64 -4.42 11.21
CA TRP A 233 -2.59 -5.01 10.26
C TRP A 233 -2.21 -4.75 8.81
N HIS A 234 -1.55 -3.62 8.51
CA HIS A 234 -1.00 -3.38 7.19
C HIS A 234 0.10 -4.38 6.83
N SER A 235 0.96 -4.73 7.79
CA SER A 235 1.97 -5.78 7.63
C SER A 235 1.34 -7.17 7.47
N SER A 236 0.26 -7.45 8.20
CA SER A 236 -0.53 -8.68 8.02
C SER A 236 -1.22 -8.75 6.67
N ALA A 237 -1.63 -7.61 6.09
CA ALA A 237 -2.12 -7.56 4.72
C ALA A 237 -1.04 -8.01 3.72
N HIS A 238 0.23 -7.63 3.91
CA HIS A 238 1.32 -8.12 3.05
C HIS A 238 1.49 -9.64 3.14
N VAL A 239 1.40 -10.23 4.34
CA VAL A 239 1.40 -11.69 4.51
C VAL A 239 0.26 -12.35 3.73
N LEU A 240 -0.95 -11.78 3.80
CA LEU A 240 -2.09 -12.25 3.02
C LEU A 240 -1.86 -12.07 1.51
N GLY A 241 -1.31 -10.93 1.09
CA GLY A 241 -0.99 -10.64 -0.31
C GLY A 241 -0.03 -11.67 -0.90
N GLU A 242 1.02 -12.03 -0.17
CA GLU A 242 1.95 -13.09 -0.57
C GLU A 242 1.23 -14.44 -0.70
N ALA A 243 0.44 -14.82 0.31
CA ALA A 243 -0.31 -16.08 0.28
C ALA A 243 -1.29 -16.13 -0.91
N LEU A 244 -1.94 -15.02 -1.22
CA LEU A 244 -2.86 -14.89 -2.35
C LEU A 244 -2.12 -15.01 -3.69
N GLU A 245 -1.00 -14.30 -3.85
CA GLU A 245 -0.19 -14.32 -5.07
C GLU A 245 0.37 -15.73 -5.34
N LEU A 246 0.91 -16.40 -4.31
CA LEU A 246 1.46 -17.74 -4.44
C LEU A 246 0.39 -18.81 -4.71
N ARG A 247 -0.78 -18.70 -4.07
CA ARG A 247 -1.83 -19.73 -4.19
C ARG A 247 -2.68 -19.56 -5.45
N TYR A 248 -2.97 -18.33 -5.84
CA TYR A 248 -3.92 -18.03 -6.90
C TYR A 248 -3.28 -17.45 -8.16
N GLY A 249 -2.05 -16.91 -8.08
CA GLY A 249 -1.37 -16.28 -9.21
C GLY A 249 -2.04 -14.98 -9.70
N GLY A 250 -2.93 -14.40 -8.89
CA GLY A 250 -3.67 -13.19 -9.26
C GLY A 250 -2.83 -11.91 -9.14
N LEU A 251 -3.35 -10.83 -9.72
CA LEU A 251 -2.70 -9.52 -9.68
C LEU A 251 -3.15 -8.76 -8.43
N LEU A 252 -2.23 -8.60 -7.47
CA LEU A 252 -2.47 -7.82 -6.26
C LEU A 252 -2.77 -6.36 -6.58
N CYS A 253 -3.75 -5.78 -5.87
CA CYS A 253 -4.25 -4.43 -6.09
C CYS A 253 -3.96 -3.53 -4.88
N CYS A 254 -4.79 -3.63 -3.83
CA CYS A 254 -4.76 -2.77 -2.65
C CYS A 254 -4.93 -3.60 -1.38
N GLY A 255 -4.09 -3.38 -0.36
CA GLY A 255 -4.16 -4.08 0.93
C GLY A 255 -4.06 -3.16 2.14
N PRO A 256 -5.06 -2.30 2.40
CA PRO A 256 -5.02 -1.39 3.53
C PRO A 256 -5.40 -2.09 4.85
N PRO A 257 -4.95 -1.54 5.99
CA PRO A 257 -5.58 -1.83 7.26
C PRO A 257 -7.00 -1.23 7.32
N THR A 258 -7.79 -1.72 8.27
CA THR A 258 -9.15 -1.28 8.59
C THR A 258 -9.27 -1.12 10.10
N ASP A 259 -10.38 -0.57 10.59
CA ASP A 259 -10.63 -0.45 12.04
C ASP A 259 -10.72 -1.81 12.77
N CYS A 260 -10.98 -2.90 12.03
CA CYS A 260 -11.18 -4.24 12.59
C CYS A 260 -10.32 -5.31 11.89
N GLY A 261 -9.06 -5.00 11.57
CA GLY A 261 -8.15 -5.90 10.86
C GLY A 261 -7.67 -5.32 9.54
N PHE A 262 -7.71 -6.12 8.47
CA PHE A 262 -7.25 -5.73 7.14
C PHE A 262 -7.99 -6.48 6.04
N TYR A 263 -7.80 -6.04 4.80
CA TYR A 263 -8.15 -6.84 3.64
C TYR A 263 -7.07 -6.74 2.57
N TYR A 264 -7.13 -7.63 1.58
CA TYR A 264 -6.36 -7.51 0.36
C TYR A 264 -7.24 -7.77 -0.87
N ASP A 265 -7.19 -6.84 -1.81
CA ASP A 265 -7.84 -6.93 -3.12
C ASP A 265 -6.90 -7.55 -4.15
N MET A 266 -7.39 -8.55 -4.86
CA MET A 266 -6.67 -9.24 -5.92
C MET A 266 -7.58 -9.43 -7.13
N PHE A 267 -7.05 -9.13 -8.31
CA PHE A 267 -7.71 -9.47 -9.55
C PHE A 267 -7.42 -10.92 -9.94
N LEU A 268 -8.49 -11.66 -10.21
CA LEU A 268 -8.47 -13.00 -10.77
C LEU A 268 -9.35 -12.98 -12.01
N GLU A 269 -8.84 -13.49 -13.14
CA GLU A 269 -9.56 -13.44 -14.42
C GLU A 269 -10.83 -14.30 -14.38
N ASP A 270 -10.68 -15.62 -14.30
CA ASP A 270 -11.81 -16.56 -14.46
C ASP A 270 -12.15 -17.31 -13.16
N ARG A 271 -11.89 -16.69 -12.00
CA ARG A 271 -12.06 -17.36 -10.70
C ARG A 271 -12.38 -16.40 -9.55
N ALA A 272 -13.19 -16.88 -8.61
CA ALA A 272 -13.37 -16.26 -7.29
C ALA A 272 -12.71 -17.11 -6.18
N VAL A 273 -12.33 -16.46 -5.08
CA VAL A 273 -11.90 -17.15 -3.85
C VAL A 273 -13.16 -17.62 -3.13
N SER A 274 -13.29 -18.93 -2.88
CA SER A 274 -14.44 -19.48 -2.14
C SER A 274 -14.20 -19.44 -0.62
N SER A 275 -15.29 -19.34 0.16
CA SER A 275 -15.23 -19.41 1.63
C SER A 275 -14.66 -20.74 2.15
N THR A 276 -14.80 -21.82 1.37
CA THR A 276 -14.22 -23.14 1.67
C THR A 276 -12.70 -23.18 1.58
N GLU A 277 -12.07 -22.18 0.97
CA GLU A 277 -10.61 -22.11 0.79
C GLU A 277 -9.91 -21.28 1.86
N LEU A 278 -10.67 -20.49 2.64
CA LEU A 278 -10.10 -19.61 3.67
C LEU A 278 -9.24 -20.35 4.70
N PRO A 279 -9.59 -21.57 5.17
CA PRO A 279 -8.73 -22.32 6.08
C PRO A 279 -7.36 -22.68 5.48
N ALA A 280 -7.33 -23.02 4.19
CA ALA A 280 -6.09 -23.32 3.49
C ALA A 280 -5.23 -22.06 3.27
N LEU A 281 -5.89 -20.93 3.00
CA LEU A 281 -5.23 -19.63 2.87
C LEU A 281 -4.67 -19.15 4.22
N GLU A 282 -5.40 -19.33 5.31
CA GLU A 282 -4.92 -19.06 6.67
C GLU A 282 -3.70 -19.92 7.01
N THR A 283 -3.71 -21.20 6.62
CA THR A 283 -2.56 -22.10 6.81
C THR A 283 -1.34 -21.61 6.03
N ALA A 284 -1.51 -21.11 4.81
CA ALA A 284 -0.43 -20.51 4.03
C ALA A 284 0.12 -19.23 4.69
N CYS A 285 -0.75 -18.36 5.22
CA CYS A 285 -0.33 -17.18 5.98
C CYS A 285 0.50 -17.56 7.22
N LYS A 286 0.06 -18.59 7.98
CA LYS A 286 0.79 -19.11 9.14
C LYS A 286 2.16 -19.67 8.77
N ALA A 287 2.30 -20.29 7.59
CA ALA A 287 3.60 -20.74 7.09
C ALA A 287 4.55 -19.56 6.83
N ILE A 288 4.08 -18.50 6.16
CA ILE A 288 4.85 -17.27 5.89
C ILE A 288 5.26 -16.56 7.19
N ILE A 289 4.38 -16.53 8.19
CA ILE A 289 4.69 -15.99 9.52
C ILE A 289 5.83 -16.76 10.18
N LYS A 290 5.81 -18.09 10.08
CA LYS A 290 6.84 -18.97 10.67
C LYS A 290 8.22 -18.76 10.05
N GLU A 291 8.29 -18.34 8.80
CA GLU A 291 9.55 -18.01 8.11
C GLU A 291 10.22 -16.74 8.63
N GLN A 292 9.50 -15.88 9.37
CA GLN A 292 10.01 -14.62 9.92
C GLN A 292 10.68 -13.74 8.87
N GLN A 293 10.05 -13.62 7.70
CA GLN A 293 10.57 -12.86 6.58
C GLN A 293 10.69 -11.38 6.97
N PRO A 294 11.85 -10.73 6.72
CA PRO A 294 12.04 -9.32 7.05
C PRO A 294 11.30 -8.41 6.05
N PHE A 295 10.84 -7.26 6.54
CA PHE A 295 10.32 -6.19 5.68
C PHE A 295 11.46 -5.27 5.24
N GLU A 296 11.82 -5.34 3.96
CA GLU A 296 12.91 -4.56 3.39
C GLU A 296 12.37 -3.36 2.62
N ARG A 297 12.59 -2.15 3.15
CA ARG A 297 12.19 -0.88 2.54
C ARG A 297 13.21 -0.41 1.51
N LEU A 298 12.75 0.04 0.35
CA LEU A 298 13.54 0.84 -0.60
C LEU A 298 12.74 2.05 -1.07
N GLU A 299 13.43 3.17 -1.28
CA GLU A 299 12.89 4.32 -2.02
C GLU A 299 13.45 4.28 -3.44
N VAL A 300 12.56 4.26 -4.44
CA VAL A 300 12.89 3.96 -5.83
C VAL A 300 12.18 4.96 -6.77
N SER A 301 12.81 5.28 -7.89
CA SER A 301 12.21 6.11 -8.95
C SER A 301 10.95 5.47 -9.54
N LYS A 302 9.98 6.31 -9.90
CA LYS A 302 8.74 5.89 -10.56
C LYS A 302 8.99 5.06 -11.84
N GLU A 303 10.00 5.41 -12.63
CA GLU A 303 10.36 4.71 -13.86
C GLU A 303 10.83 3.27 -13.60
N ALA A 304 11.73 3.06 -12.64
CA ALA A 304 12.18 1.74 -12.25
C ALA A 304 11.05 0.89 -11.64
N LEU A 305 10.12 1.50 -10.90
CA LEU A 305 8.94 0.80 -10.38
C LEU A 305 7.96 0.40 -11.47
N LEU A 306 7.82 1.20 -12.55
CA LEU A 306 7.01 0.82 -13.71
C LEU A 306 7.58 -0.40 -14.43
N ASP A 307 8.90 -0.55 -14.51
CA ASP A 307 9.54 -1.77 -15.04
C ASP A 307 9.38 -2.95 -14.06
N LEU A 308 9.62 -2.73 -12.76
CA LEU A 308 9.46 -3.74 -11.71
C LEU A 308 8.04 -4.35 -11.69
N PHE A 309 7.01 -3.50 -11.85
CA PHE A 309 5.61 -3.87 -11.83
C PHE A 309 4.98 -4.00 -13.21
N LYS A 310 5.75 -4.11 -14.29
CA LYS A 310 5.23 -4.19 -15.68
C LYS A 310 4.22 -5.32 -15.90
N TYR A 311 4.33 -6.39 -15.12
CA TYR A 311 3.44 -7.55 -15.16
C TYR A 311 2.08 -7.29 -14.47
N ASN A 312 1.98 -6.27 -13.61
CA ASN A 312 0.78 -5.96 -12.83
C ASN A 312 0.18 -4.61 -13.28
N LYS A 313 -0.87 -4.69 -14.11
CA LYS A 313 -1.56 -3.52 -14.65
C LYS A 313 -2.10 -2.57 -13.57
N PHE A 314 -2.51 -3.09 -12.41
CA PHE A 314 -3.09 -2.30 -11.32
C PHE A 314 -2.03 -1.49 -10.59
N LYS A 315 -0.87 -2.09 -10.28
CA LYS A 315 0.27 -1.37 -9.68
C LYS A 315 0.81 -0.31 -10.65
N CYS A 316 0.90 -0.63 -11.94
CA CYS A 316 1.22 0.35 -12.98
C CYS A 316 0.21 1.52 -13.04
N ARG A 317 -1.09 1.24 -12.92
CA ARG A 317 -2.16 2.24 -12.89
C ARG A 317 -1.99 3.18 -11.68
N ILE A 318 -1.79 2.61 -10.48
CA ILE A 318 -1.51 3.37 -9.24
C ILE A 318 -0.29 4.27 -9.41
N LEU A 319 0.81 3.75 -9.94
CA LEU A 319 2.02 4.55 -10.19
C LEU A 319 1.74 5.72 -11.12
N LYS A 320 0.99 5.51 -12.20
CA LYS A 320 0.70 6.57 -13.19
C LYS A 320 -0.24 7.64 -12.64
N GLU A 321 -1.31 7.23 -11.98
CA GLU A 321 -2.44 8.11 -11.63
C GLU A 321 -2.34 8.72 -10.23
N LYS A 322 -1.74 8.01 -9.27
CA LYS A 322 -1.75 8.42 -7.84
C LYS A 322 -0.39 8.90 -7.32
N ILE A 323 0.70 8.52 -7.97
CA ILE A 323 2.05 8.91 -7.56
C ILE A 323 2.53 10.09 -8.40
N ASN A 324 2.48 11.28 -7.80
CA ASN A 324 2.91 12.54 -8.42
C ASN A 324 4.35 12.93 -8.07
N THR A 325 5.04 12.11 -7.27
CA THR A 325 6.44 12.31 -6.88
C THR A 325 7.39 11.54 -7.81
N PRO A 326 8.65 12.01 -8.00
CA PRO A 326 9.64 11.29 -8.80
C PRO A 326 10.03 9.93 -8.22
N THR A 327 9.99 9.79 -6.90
CA THR A 327 10.28 8.57 -6.16
C THR A 327 9.08 8.16 -5.30
N THR A 328 9.00 6.87 -5.00
CA THR A 328 8.09 6.33 -3.99
C THR A 328 8.72 5.07 -3.40
N THR A 329 8.14 4.58 -2.32
CA THR A 329 8.66 3.43 -1.59
C THR A 329 8.06 2.11 -2.08
N VAL A 330 8.88 1.07 -1.96
CA VAL A 330 8.53 -0.32 -2.20
C VAL A 330 9.04 -1.14 -1.03
N TYR A 331 8.26 -2.14 -0.62
CA TYR A 331 8.65 -3.07 0.43
C TYR A 331 8.73 -4.47 -0.14
N ARG A 332 9.80 -5.20 0.23
CA ARG A 332 9.89 -6.64 0.03
C ARG A 332 9.62 -7.36 1.34
N CYS A 333 8.85 -8.43 1.27
CA CYS A 333 8.66 -9.41 2.33
C CYS A 333 8.78 -10.78 1.68
N GLY A 334 9.88 -11.50 1.94
CA GLY A 334 10.17 -12.77 1.28
C GLY A 334 10.11 -12.68 -0.26
N PRO A 335 9.27 -13.48 -0.95
CA PRO A 335 9.06 -13.40 -2.38
C PRO A 335 8.18 -12.22 -2.81
N LEU A 336 7.35 -11.66 -1.93
CA LEU A 336 6.46 -10.53 -2.24
C LEU A 336 7.27 -9.23 -2.33
N VAL A 337 6.99 -8.44 -3.36
CA VAL A 337 7.45 -7.05 -3.49
C VAL A 337 6.24 -6.20 -3.80
N ASP A 338 5.95 -5.22 -2.94
CA ASP A 338 4.72 -4.45 -3.00
C ASP A 338 4.96 -2.93 -2.92
N LEU A 339 4.16 -2.19 -3.71
CA LEU A 339 4.15 -0.74 -3.72
C LEU A 339 3.42 -0.24 -2.47
N CYS A 340 4.17 0.28 -1.52
CA CYS A 340 3.65 0.62 -0.21
C CYS A 340 4.44 1.79 0.40
N LYS A 341 3.74 2.73 1.04
CA LYS A 341 4.35 3.85 1.78
C LYS A 341 5.00 3.41 3.09
N GLY A 342 4.51 2.32 3.67
CA GLY A 342 4.89 1.86 4.99
C GLY A 342 4.42 2.81 6.10
N PRO A 343 4.98 2.65 7.31
CA PRO A 343 5.99 1.65 7.65
C PRO A 343 5.39 0.25 7.87
N HIS A 344 6.27 -0.72 8.14
CA HIS A 344 5.90 -2.09 8.51
C HIS A 344 6.55 -2.55 9.82
N VAL A 345 6.02 -3.64 10.39
CA VAL A 345 6.72 -4.37 11.46
C VAL A 345 8.04 -4.94 10.93
N ARG A 346 9.00 -5.24 11.81
CA ARG A 346 10.34 -5.71 11.42
C ARG A 346 10.33 -6.96 10.54
N HIS A 347 9.53 -7.95 10.91
CA HIS A 347 9.42 -9.23 10.20
C HIS A 347 8.06 -9.88 10.44
N THR A 348 7.65 -10.79 9.56
CA THR A 348 6.34 -11.48 9.63
C THR A 348 6.12 -12.23 10.93
N GLY A 349 7.19 -12.68 11.59
CA GLY A 349 7.15 -13.37 12.88
C GLY A 349 6.67 -12.53 14.06
N LYS A 350 6.53 -11.20 13.91
CA LYS A 350 5.84 -10.33 14.88
C LYS A 350 4.34 -10.58 14.92
N ILE A 351 3.79 -11.19 13.86
CA ILE A 351 2.41 -11.65 13.81
C ILE A 351 2.33 -13.00 14.50
N LYS A 352 1.55 -13.14 15.57
CA LYS A 352 1.46 -14.42 16.32
C LYS A 352 0.16 -15.17 16.01
N ALA A 353 -0.96 -14.46 16.03
CA ALA A 353 -2.25 -15.02 15.68
C ALA A 353 -2.79 -14.33 14.42
N ILE A 354 -3.33 -15.10 13.49
CA ILE A 354 -3.98 -14.59 12.27
C ILE A 354 -5.21 -15.44 11.94
N LYS A 355 -6.28 -14.76 11.50
CA LYS A 355 -7.54 -15.37 11.08
C LYS A 355 -7.97 -14.79 9.74
N ILE A 356 -8.28 -15.66 8.78
CA ILE A 356 -8.92 -15.26 7.52
C ILE A 356 -10.40 -15.66 7.59
N PHE A 357 -11.30 -14.67 7.57
CA PHE A 357 -12.68 -14.92 8.02
C PHE A 357 -13.75 -14.55 7.00
N LYS A 358 -13.44 -13.78 5.95
CA LYS A 358 -14.43 -13.33 4.97
C LYS A 358 -13.78 -13.11 3.61
N ASN A 359 -14.53 -13.44 2.56
CA ASN A 359 -14.27 -13.05 1.19
C ASN A 359 -15.46 -12.23 0.66
N SER A 360 -15.21 -11.33 -0.28
CA SER A 360 -16.24 -10.60 -1.03
C SER A 360 -15.73 -10.18 -2.41
N SER A 361 -16.61 -9.61 -3.22
CA SER A 361 -16.25 -8.95 -4.47
C SER A 361 -16.32 -7.43 -4.30
N THR A 362 -15.50 -6.70 -5.04
CA THR A 362 -15.55 -5.23 -5.15
C THR A 362 -15.15 -4.83 -6.56
N TYR A 363 -15.47 -3.60 -6.98
CA TYR A 363 -14.94 -3.05 -8.22
C TYR A 363 -13.70 -2.22 -7.96
N TRP A 364 -12.81 -2.11 -8.96
CA TRP A 364 -11.69 -1.17 -8.92
C TRP A 364 -12.20 0.25 -8.65
N GLU A 365 -11.71 0.86 -7.56
CA GLU A 365 -12.15 2.17 -7.07
C GLU A 365 -13.67 2.30 -6.81
N GLY A 366 -14.37 1.18 -6.67
CA GLY A 366 -15.83 1.16 -6.48
C GLY A 366 -16.62 1.50 -7.73
N ASN A 367 -15.99 1.56 -8.91
CA ASN A 367 -16.67 1.86 -10.17
C ASN A 367 -17.16 0.57 -10.86
N PRO A 368 -18.49 0.34 -11.00
CA PRO A 368 -19.05 -0.86 -11.63
C PRO A 368 -18.61 -1.13 -13.07
N GLU A 369 -18.16 -0.09 -13.78
CA GLU A 369 -17.66 -0.19 -15.16
C GLU A 369 -16.21 -0.72 -15.24
N MET A 370 -15.54 -0.88 -14.10
CA MET A 370 -14.14 -1.29 -14.00
C MET A 370 -13.97 -2.75 -13.58
N GLU A 371 -12.74 -3.24 -13.57
CA GLU A 371 -12.45 -4.64 -13.25
C GLU A 371 -12.95 -5.05 -11.86
N THR A 372 -13.64 -6.19 -11.79
CA THR A 372 -14.05 -6.84 -10.55
C THR A 372 -12.85 -7.46 -9.85
N LEU A 373 -12.68 -7.16 -8.56
CA LEU A 373 -11.62 -7.64 -7.70
C LEU A 373 -12.19 -8.57 -6.61
N GLN A 374 -11.40 -9.56 -6.23
CA GLN A 374 -11.67 -10.42 -5.07
C GLN A 374 -11.04 -9.79 -3.83
N ARG A 375 -11.86 -9.51 -2.83
CA ARG A 375 -11.43 -8.98 -1.54
C ARG A 375 -11.42 -10.09 -0.51
N VAL A 376 -10.30 -10.28 0.17
CA VAL A 376 -10.17 -11.23 1.28
C VAL A 376 -9.84 -10.47 2.55
N TYR A 377 -10.60 -10.71 3.62
CA TYR A 377 -10.46 -10.06 4.92
C TYR A 377 -9.74 -10.96 5.91
N GLY A 378 -8.88 -10.35 6.71
CA GLY A 378 -8.21 -11.00 7.82
C GLY A 378 -8.10 -10.09 9.04
N ILE A 379 -7.80 -10.70 10.17
CA ILE A 379 -7.43 -10.01 11.41
C ILE A 379 -6.27 -10.74 12.06
N SER A 380 -5.44 -10.02 12.80
CA SER A 380 -4.25 -10.59 13.44
C SER A 380 -3.91 -9.87 14.74
N PHE A 381 -3.23 -10.58 15.65
CA PHE A 381 -2.87 -10.11 16.98
C PHE A 381 -1.46 -10.58 17.40
N PRO A 382 -0.81 -9.83 18.33
CA PRO A 382 0.50 -10.17 18.87
C PRO A 382 0.48 -11.39 19.80
N ASP A 383 -0.69 -11.88 20.18
CA ASP A 383 -0.85 -13.09 20.98
C ASP A 383 -2.20 -13.81 20.71
N ASP A 384 -2.27 -15.08 21.13
CA ASP A 384 -3.45 -15.93 20.95
C ASP A 384 -4.61 -15.59 21.89
N GLN A 385 -4.35 -14.89 23.01
CA GLN A 385 -5.39 -14.51 23.96
C GLN A 385 -6.28 -13.42 23.36
N MET A 386 -5.69 -12.41 22.72
CA MET A 386 -6.41 -11.38 21.97
C MET A 386 -7.23 -12.00 20.83
N MET A 387 -6.69 -12.99 20.11
CA MET A 387 -7.44 -13.71 19.08
C MET A 387 -8.65 -14.43 19.65
N THR A 388 -8.48 -15.14 20.77
CA THR A 388 -9.58 -15.85 21.44
C THR A 388 -10.65 -14.88 21.93
N ALA A 389 -10.25 -13.73 22.48
CA ALA A 389 -11.17 -12.68 22.91
C ALA A 389 -11.96 -12.11 21.72
N TRP A 390 -11.29 -11.85 20.59
CA TRP A 390 -11.96 -11.42 19.37
C TRP A 390 -12.93 -12.48 18.84
N GLU A 391 -12.53 -13.75 18.76
CA GLU A 391 -13.41 -14.83 18.29
C GLU A 391 -14.67 -14.97 19.16
N LYS A 392 -14.55 -14.80 20.49
CA LYS A 392 -15.69 -14.78 21.40
C LYS A 392 -16.64 -13.62 21.10
N LEU A 393 -16.13 -12.41 20.91
CA LEU A 393 -16.94 -11.24 20.54
C LEU A 393 -17.65 -11.44 19.20
N GLN A 394 -16.99 -12.06 18.22
CA GLN A 394 -17.60 -12.37 16.93
C GLN A 394 -18.73 -13.40 17.06
N GLU A 395 -18.59 -14.40 17.94
CA GLU A 395 -19.65 -15.38 18.16
C GLU A 395 -20.85 -14.74 18.87
N GLU A 396 -20.61 -13.92 19.89
CA GLU A 396 -21.66 -13.13 20.55
C GLU A 396 -22.39 -12.23 19.54
N ALA A 397 -21.66 -11.54 18.67
CA ALA A 397 -22.25 -10.68 17.63
C ALA A 397 -23.12 -11.47 16.62
N LYS A 398 -22.73 -12.69 16.22
CA LYS A 398 -23.57 -13.54 15.36
C LYS A 398 -24.87 -13.95 16.04
N THR A 399 -24.85 -14.16 17.36
CA THR A 399 -26.09 -14.43 18.09
C THR A 399 -27.04 -13.23 18.10
N GLN A 400 -26.55 -12.02 17.88
CA GLN A 400 -27.35 -10.79 17.85
C GLN A 400 -27.70 -10.32 16.43
N ASP A 401 -27.37 -11.10 15.40
CA ASP A 401 -27.69 -10.74 14.02
C ASP A 401 -29.21 -10.74 13.77
N HIS A 402 -29.78 -9.55 13.53
CA HIS A 402 -31.20 -9.35 13.26
C HIS A 402 -31.71 -10.18 12.07
N ARG A 403 -30.86 -10.54 11.10
CA ARG A 403 -31.25 -11.37 9.95
C ARG A 403 -31.49 -12.81 10.37
N ARG A 404 -30.68 -13.31 11.30
CA ARG A 404 -30.83 -14.64 11.90
C ARG A 404 -32.04 -14.65 12.84
N ILE A 405 -32.10 -13.71 13.77
CA ILE A 405 -33.19 -13.58 14.74
C ILE A 405 -34.53 -13.38 14.02
N GLY A 406 -34.58 -12.49 13.04
CA GLY A 406 -35.79 -12.17 12.28
C GLY A 406 -36.34 -13.39 11.53
N LYS A 407 -35.48 -14.26 11.01
CA LYS A 407 -35.87 -15.53 10.40
C LYS A 407 -36.33 -16.55 11.45
N GLU A 408 -35.55 -16.76 12.51
CA GLU A 408 -35.84 -17.73 13.58
C GLU A 408 -37.13 -17.41 14.35
N GLN A 409 -37.44 -16.12 14.54
CA GLN A 409 -38.63 -15.66 15.22
C GLN A 409 -39.81 -15.37 14.30
N GLU A 410 -39.66 -15.63 12.99
CA GLU A 410 -40.69 -15.39 11.97
C GLU A 410 -41.18 -13.94 11.99
N LEU A 411 -40.24 -12.98 12.01
CA LEU A 411 -40.56 -11.55 11.98
C LEU A 411 -40.67 -11.03 10.56
N PHE A 412 -39.76 -11.41 9.68
CA PHE A 412 -39.75 -10.99 8.28
C PHE A 412 -38.98 -11.96 7.39
N PHE A 413 -39.20 -11.87 6.09
CA PHE A 413 -38.37 -12.54 5.07
C PHE A 413 -38.12 -11.62 3.87
N PHE A 414 -37.13 -11.97 3.04
CA PHE A 414 -36.84 -11.29 1.79
C PHE A 414 -37.06 -12.25 0.62
N HIS A 415 -37.47 -11.71 -0.52
CA HIS A 415 -37.67 -12.46 -1.76
C HIS A 415 -37.00 -11.71 -2.92
N ASP A 416 -36.41 -12.44 -3.87
CA ASP A 416 -35.67 -11.84 -5.00
C ASP A 416 -36.53 -10.99 -5.94
N LEU A 417 -37.86 -11.13 -5.85
CA LEU A 417 -38.83 -10.30 -6.57
C LEU A 417 -38.97 -8.89 -5.97
N SER A 418 -38.45 -8.65 -4.75
CA SER A 418 -38.45 -7.34 -4.10
C SER A 418 -37.14 -7.14 -3.31
N PRO A 419 -35.99 -7.01 -4.01
CA PRO A 419 -34.69 -6.90 -3.36
C PRO A 419 -34.61 -5.63 -2.50
N GLY A 420 -34.10 -5.78 -1.27
CA GLY A 420 -33.99 -4.67 -0.31
C GLY A 420 -35.29 -4.30 0.39
N SER A 421 -36.43 -4.91 0.03
CA SER A 421 -37.73 -4.69 0.67
C SER A 421 -38.21 -5.98 1.35
N CYS A 422 -38.37 -5.95 2.67
CA CYS A 422 -38.78 -7.14 3.42
C CYS A 422 -40.31 -7.29 3.48
N PHE A 423 -40.75 -8.54 3.55
CA PHE A 423 -42.11 -8.92 3.88
C PHE A 423 -42.20 -9.13 5.39
N PHE A 424 -42.99 -8.29 6.08
CA PHE A 424 -43.27 -8.48 7.50
C PHE A 424 -44.28 -9.60 7.70
N LEU A 425 -43.90 -10.60 8.50
CA LEU A 425 -44.77 -11.67 8.96
C LEU A 425 -45.63 -11.18 10.14
N PRO A 426 -46.69 -11.89 10.57
CA PRO A 426 -47.61 -11.39 11.61
C PRO A 426 -46.93 -10.89 12.88
N ARG A 427 -45.87 -11.56 13.35
CA ARG A 427 -45.10 -11.13 14.54
C ARG A 427 -44.27 -9.87 14.29
N GLY A 428 -43.62 -9.76 13.13
CA GLY A 428 -42.88 -8.56 12.77
C GLY A 428 -43.78 -7.36 12.52
N ALA A 429 -44.94 -7.58 11.89
CA ALA A 429 -45.96 -6.56 11.69
C ALA A 429 -46.50 -6.04 13.04
N PHE A 430 -46.69 -6.93 14.03
CA PHE A 430 -47.05 -6.52 15.39
C PHE A 430 -46.01 -5.58 16.02
N VAL A 431 -44.72 -5.94 15.94
CA VAL A 431 -43.62 -5.09 16.43
C VAL A 431 -43.59 -3.74 15.71
N TYR A 432 -43.68 -3.76 14.37
CA TYR A 432 -43.71 -2.55 13.56
C TYR A 432 -44.88 -1.63 13.93
N ASN A 433 -46.09 -2.15 14.04
CA ASN A 433 -47.27 -1.37 14.41
C ASN A 433 -47.15 -0.79 15.82
N THR A 434 -46.61 -1.56 16.77
CA THR A 434 -46.35 -1.07 18.14
C THR A 434 -45.40 0.14 18.13
N LEU A 435 -44.35 0.10 17.31
CA LEU A 435 -43.42 1.23 17.15
C LEU A 435 -44.09 2.42 16.44
N MET A 436 -44.95 2.17 15.44
CA MET A 436 -45.71 3.21 14.76
C MET A 436 -46.70 3.90 15.71
N ASP A 437 -47.38 3.15 16.57
CA ASP A 437 -48.31 3.73 17.54
C ASP A 437 -47.56 4.55 18.59
N PHE A 438 -46.41 4.05 19.07
CA PHE A 438 -45.54 4.81 19.96
C PHE A 438 -45.10 6.15 19.34
N ILE A 439 -44.62 6.17 18.10
CA ILE A 439 -44.16 7.43 17.49
C ILE A 439 -45.32 8.40 17.22
N ARG A 440 -46.52 7.90 16.86
CA ARG A 440 -47.72 8.74 16.72
C ARG A 440 -48.11 9.39 18.04
N GLU A 441 -48.07 8.66 19.15
CA GLU A 441 -48.28 9.23 20.48
C GLU A 441 -47.27 10.36 20.77
N GLU A 442 -46.00 10.13 20.46
CA GLU A 442 -44.95 11.13 20.67
C GLU A 442 -45.12 12.38 19.78
N TYR A 443 -45.64 12.22 18.55
CA TYR A 443 -46.04 13.33 17.69
C TYR A 443 -47.17 14.14 18.32
N HIS A 444 -48.24 13.49 18.78
CA HIS A 444 -49.38 14.18 19.40
C HIS A 444 -48.96 14.96 20.65
N ARG A 445 -48.11 14.38 21.51
CA ARG A 445 -47.59 15.05 22.71
C ARG A 445 -46.78 16.31 22.40
N ARG A 446 -46.13 16.35 21.24
CA ARG A 446 -45.30 17.48 20.77
C ARG A 446 -46.02 18.39 19.77
N SER A 447 -47.34 18.22 19.62
CA SER A 447 -48.17 19.03 18.72
C SER A 447 -47.75 18.94 17.25
N PHE A 448 -47.15 17.82 16.83
CA PHE A 448 -46.97 17.51 15.41
C PHE A 448 -48.31 17.08 14.82
N MET A 449 -48.61 17.56 13.61
CA MET A 449 -49.78 17.14 12.83
C MET A 449 -49.35 16.09 11.82
N GLU A 450 -49.82 14.85 11.99
CA GLU A 450 -49.59 13.78 11.02
C GLU A 450 -50.35 14.08 9.71
N VAL A 451 -49.66 13.95 8.57
CA VAL A 451 -50.20 14.14 7.22
C VAL A 451 -49.83 12.94 6.36
N LEU A 452 -50.63 12.70 5.31
CA LEU A 452 -50.37 11.66 4.32
C LEU A 452 -50.15 12.30 2.95
N SER A 453 -48.96 12.11 2.40
CA SER A 453 -48.59 12.59 1.07
C SER A 453 -48.49 11.42 0.07
N PRO A 454 -48.68 11.65 -1.25
CA PRO A 454 -48.42 10.65 -2.28
C PRO A 454 -47.03 9.99 -2.17
N ASN A 455 -46.91 8.76 -2.71
CA ASN A 455 -45.63 8.04 -2.81
C ASN A 455 -44.92 8.26 -4.14
N MET A 456 -45.62 8.79 -5.15
CA MET A 456 -45.12 9.00 -6.50
C MET A 456 -45.44 10.43 -6.94
N TYR A 457 -44.45 11.09 -7.54
CA TYR A 457 -44.57 12.47 -8.00
C TYR A 457 -43.93 12.64 -9.38
N SER A 458 -44.33 13.67 -10.10
CA SER A 458 -43.63 14.13 -11.32
C SER A 458 -42.20 14.56 -10.98
N SER A 459 -41.24 14.31 -11.89
CA SER A 459 -39.84 14.74 -11.76
C SER A 459 -39.70 16.23 -11.42
N LYS A 460 -40.62 17.06 -11.90
CA LYS A 460 -40.69 18.50 -11.67
C LYS A 460 -40.65 18.88 -10.18
N LEU A 461 -41.23 18.08 -9.28
CA LEU A 461 -41.15 18.34 -7.83
C LEU A 461 -39.71 18.20 -7.32
N TRP A 462 -39.00 17.17 -7.78
CA TRP A 462 -37.62 16.88 -7.39
C TRP A 462 -36.65 17.88 -8.01
N GLU A 463 -36.92 18.32 -9.24
CA GLU A 463 -36.17 19.40 -9.90
C GLU A 463 -36.35 20.72 -9.16
N THR A 464 -37.58 21.07 -8.79
CA THR A 464 -37.90 22.31 -8.04
C THR A 464 -37.24 22.32 -6.66
N SER A 465 -37.22 21.17 -5.99
CA SER A 465 -36.57 21.04 -4.68
C SER A 465 -35.05 20.89 -4.75
N GLY A 466 -34.45 20.79 -5.95
CA GLY A 466 -33.02 20.58 -6.16
C GLY A 466 -32.51 19.16 -5.89
N HIS A 467 -33.39 18.24 -5.50
CA HIS A 467 -33.00 16.85 -5.20
C HIS A 467 -32.68 16.06 -6.47
N TRP A 468 -33.31 16.41 -7.60
CA TRP A 468 -33.09 15.68 -8.85
C TRP A 468 -31.62 15.66 -9.24
N GLN A 469 -30.92 16.79 -9.10
CA GLN A 469 -29.51 16.94 -9.48
C GLN A 469 -28.54 16.11 -8.62
N HIS A 470 -28.97 15.65 -7.45
CA HIS A 470 -28.12 14.95 -6.49
C HIS A 470 -28.54 13.49 -6.26
N TYR A 471 -29.81 13.18 -6.46
CA TYR A 471 -30.40 11.89 -6.09
C TYR A 471 -30.99 11.12 -7.27
N SER A 472 -31.04 11.69 -8.49
CA SER A 472 -31.63 11.01 -9.67
C SER A 472 -31.14 9.58 -9.83
N ASP A 473 -29.83 9.37 -9.64
CA ASP A 473 -29.17 8.06 -9.83
C ASP A 473 -29.55 7.04 -8.74
N ASN A 474 -30.11 7.51 -7.62
CA ASN A 474 -30.56 6.71 -6.48
C ASN A 474 -32.10 6.68 -6.35
N MET A 475 -32.83 7.08 -7.39
CA MET A 475 -34.30 7.13 -7.40
C MET A 475 -34.89 6.08 -8.32
N PHE A 476 -36.02 5.50 -7.92
CA PHE A 476 -36.83 4.67 -8.81
C PHE A 476 -37.70 5.57 -9.70
N THR A 477 -37.39 5.62 -10.99
CA THR A 477 -38.08 6.44 -12.00
C THR A 477 -38.92 5.59 -12.95
N PHE A 478 -40.01 6.18 -13.44
CA PHE A 478 -40.96 5.55 -14.36
C PHE A 478 -41.34 6.58 -15.42
N ASP A 479 -41.34 6.19 -16.68
CA ASP A 479 -41.85 7.03 -17.75
C ASP A 479 -43.33 6.73 -17.95
N ILE A 480 -44.17 7.76 -17.79
CA ILE A 480 -45.62 7.69 -17.98
C ILE A 480 -45.98 8.70 -19.08
N ASP A 481 -46.38 8.18 -20.23
CA ASP A 481 -46.60 8.94 -21.46
C ASP A 481 -45.38 9.77 -21.89
N LYS A 482 -45.40 11.08 -21.65
CA LYS A 482 -44.31 12.02 -21.98
C LYS A 482 -43.66 12.63 -20.74
N ASP A 483 -44.10 12.26 -19.54
CA ASP A 483 -43.60 12.79 -18.29
C ASP A 483 -42.90 11.68 -17.49
N THR A 484 -41.79 12.05 -16.84
CA THR A 484 -41.09 11.16 -15.91
C THR A 484 -41.66 11.35 -14.51
N PHE A 485 -41.95 10.23 -13.86
CA PHE A 485 -42.35 10.14 -12.46
C PHE A 485 -41.28 9.42 -11.66
N ALA A 486 -41.28 9.66 -10.35
CA ALA A 486 -40.40 8.94 -9.44
C ALA A 486 -41.12 8.61 -8.13
N LEU A 487 -40.76 7.47 -7.54
CA LEU A 487 -41.08 7.19 -6.14
C LEU A 487 -40.33 8.18 -5.26
N LYS A 488 -40.97 8.64 -4.18
CA LYS A 488 -40.35 9.58 -3.27
C LYS A 488 -39.10 8.96 -2.60
N PRO A 489 -37.91 9.56 -2.74
CA PRO A 489 -36.74 9.14 -1.96
C PRO A 489 -36.77 9.70 -0.54
N MET A 490 -37.62 10.70 -0.30
CA MET A 490 -37.80 11.38 0.98
C MET A 490 -39.15 12.13 1.02
N ASN A 491 -39.57 12.57 2.21
CA ASN A 491 -40.87 13.20 2.41
C ASN A 491 -40.86 14.74 2.28
N CYS A 492 -39.69 15.40 2.40
CA CYS A 492 -39.61 16.86 2.57
C CYS A 492 -40.34 17.66 1.48
N PRO A 493 -40.17 17.38 0.17
CA PRO A 493 -40.86 18.14 -0.87
C PRO A 493 -42.38 17.91 -0.92
N GLY A 494 -42.89 16.82 -0.34
CA GLY A 494 -44.33 16.58 -0.21
C GLY A 494 -44.97 17.23 1.02
N HIS A 495 -44.16 17.75 1.95
CA HIS A 495 -44.62 18.52 3.11
C HIS A 495 -44.63 20.03 2.86
N TRP A 496 -43.80 20.50 1.91
CA TRP A 496 -43.83 21.87 1.37
C TRP A 496 -45.01 22.01 0.40
#